data_AF-A0A843IM10-F1
#
_entry.id   AF-A0A843IM10-F1
#
_cell.length_a   1.000
_cell.length_b   1.000
_cell.length_c   1.000
_cell.angle_alpha   90.00
_cell.angle_beta   90.00
_cell.angle_gamma   90.00
#
_symmetry.space_group_name_H-M   'P 1'
#
loop_
_entity.id
_entity.type
_entity.pdbx_description
1 polymer ?
#
loop_
_entity_poly.entity_id
_entity_poly.type
_entity_poly.pdbx_seq_one_letter_code
_entity_poly.pdbx_strand_id
1 'polypeptide(L)'
;MNFRDIEYRFSLMLKFLSNAFSLNEFKRFLKDNRGGLMLSFDEIHIPDKDWLDYKRLEVDQSVKSISPNDLTKEFCPKVCKLVDEFHRKTVNEDIEWMLYFDYTNGEVIYCWKGEKGKAKGDFENIHVCNRKIASIHNHPQGFYSFPSPDNFDILENVHEDYEIIISYSAFWIVKFKGKIAKEYRKLFQQFLGGDMGRIISIIRTNCPKYDIDNITEDVIGNYLMNEIDKEIQGIDLLLVKKEFD
;
A
#
# COMPACT_ATOMS: atom_id res chain seq x y z
N MET A 1 26.60 1.46 -2.89
CA MET A 1 26.16 0.69 -4.07
C MET A 1 26.54 -0.75 -3.82
N ASN A 2 25.56 -1.57 -3.43
CA ASN A 2 25.76 -2.94 -2.97
C ASN A 2 25.89 -3.88 -4.20
N PHE A 3 26.54 -5.03 -4.05
CA PHE A 3 26.70 -6.02 -5.13
C PHE A 3 25.34 -6.45 -5.73
N ARG A 4 24.29 -6.40 -4.92
CA ARG A 4 22.89 -6.66 -5.31
C ARG A 4 22.27 -5.57 -6.21
N ASP A 5 22.67 -4.30 -6.05
CA ASP A 5 22.22 -3.22 -6.95
C ASP A 5 22.82 -3.41 -8.35
N ILE A 6 24.02 -3.97 -8.41
CA ILE A 6 24.73 -4.27 -9.65
C ILE A 6 24.09 -5.49 -10.32
N GLU A 7 23.78 -6.57 -9.57
CA GLU A 7 23.05 -7.73 -10.10
C GLU A 7 21.63 -7.37 -10.58
N TYR A 8 20.87 -6.57 -9.82
CA TYR A 8 19.54 -6.11 -10.22
C TYR A 8 19.59 -5.28 -11.51
N ARG A 9 20.56 -4.36 -11.62
CA ARG A 9 20.77 -3.57 -12.85
C ARG A 9 21.19 -4.46 -14.02
N PHE A 10 22.00 -5.50 -13.81
CA PHE A 10 22.34 -6.48 -14.84
C PHE A 10 21.14 -7.33 -15.27
N SER A 11 20.30 -7.81 -14.34
CA SER A 11 19.03 -8.50 -14.67
C SER A 11 18.07 -7.58 -15.42
N LEU A 12 17.99 -6.30 -15.05
CA LEU A 12 17.17 -5.31 -15.76
C LEU A 12 17.71 -5.02 -17.17
N MET A 13 19.04 -5.03 -17.35
CA MET A 13 19.66 -4.84 -18.67
C MET A 13 19.50 -6.09 -19.56
N LEU A 14 19.54 -7.29 -18.97
CA LEU A 14 19.24 -8.56 -19.65
C LEU A 14 17.74 -8.73 -19.96
N LYS A 15 16.85 -8.08 -19.19
CA LYS A 15 15.40 -7.96 -19.44
C LYS A 15 15.09 -7.20 -20.73
N PHE A 16 15.92 -6.24 -21.15
CA PHE A 16 15.79 -5.58 -22.46
C PHE A 16 16.27 -6.46 -23.64
N LEU A 17 17.03 -7.52 -23.36
CA LEU A 17 17.60 -8.42 -24.36
C LEU A 17 16.89 -9.78 -24.42
N SER A 18 16.02 -10.12 -23.46
CA SER A 18 15.29 -11.39 -23.48
C SER A 18 13.88 -11.25 -22.90
N ASN A 19 12.87 -11.70 -23.66
CA ASN A 19 11.46 -11.81 -23.27
C ASN A 19 11.21 -12.90 -22.19
N ALA A 20 12.21 -13.30 -21.42
CA ALA A 20 12.14 -14.43 -20.51
C ALA A 20 12.42 -13.98 -19.08
N PHE A 21 11.38 -13.51 -18.41
CA PHE A 21 11.37 -13.51 -16.94
C PHE A 21 11.61 -14.95 -16.48
N SER A 22 12.72 -15.22 -15.79
CA SER A 22 13.07 -16.61 -15.48
C SER A 22 12.27 -17.08 -14.25
N LEU A 23 11.60 -18.23 -14.39
CA LEU A 23 10.90 -18.95 -13.30
C LEU A 23 11.74 -19.10 -12.02
N ASN A 24 13.06 -19.01 -12.13
CA ASN A 24 14.00 -19.10 -11.02
C ASN A 24 14.08 -17.82 -10.16
N GLU A 25 13.95 -16.63 -10.77
CA GLU A 25 13.85 -15.36 -10.01
C GLU A 25 12.55 -15.32 -9.22
N PHE A 26 11.47 -15.76 -9.84
CA PHE A 26 10.18 -15.88 -9.18
C PHE A 26 10.18 -16.91 -8.01
N LYS A 27 10.73 -18.11 -8.21
CA LYS A 27 10.87 -19.11 -7.14
C LYS A 27 11.79 -18.66 -5.99
N ARG A 28 12.74 -17.75 -6.25
CA ARG A 28 13.58 -17.13 -5.21
C ARG A 28 12.79 -16.12 -4.39
N PHE A 29 11.97 -15.27 -5.03
CA PHE A 29 11.04 -14.37 -4.36
C PHE A 29 10.07 -15.11 -3.43
N LEU A 30 9.49 -16.24 -3.86
CA LEU A 30 8.60 -17.03 -3.00
C LEU A 30 9.26 -17.57 -1.73
N LYS A 31 10.56 -17.83 -1.76
CA LYS A 31 11.31 -18.43 -0.66
C LYS A 31 11.99 -17.40 0.25
N ASP A 32 11.88 -16.11 -0.06
CA ASP A 32 12.50 -15.03 0.68
C ASP A 32 11.41 -14.14 1.28
N ASN A 33 11.42 -13.91 2.59
CA ASN A 33 10.43 -13.08 3.30
C ASN A 33 10.72 -11.57 3.12
N ARG A 34 11.51 -11.20 2.11
CA ARG A 34 12.00 -9.85 1.86
C ARG A 34 12.13 -9.62 0.36
N GLY A 35 11.14 -8.96 -0.27
CA GLY A 35 11.31 -8.54 -1.66
C GLY A 35 10.04 -8.03 -2.31
N GLY A 36 10.22 -7.35 -3.44
CA GLY A 36 9.15 -6.92 -4.32
C GLY A 36 9.19 -7.68 -5.63
N LEU A 37 8.02 -7.99 -6.20
CA LEU A 37 7.92 -8.68 -7.47
C LEU A 37 7.14 -7.84 -8.49
N MET A 38 7.85 -7.40 -9.52
CA MET A 38 7.24 -6.73 -10.67
C MET A 38 6.68 -7.74 -11.66
N LEU A 39 5.38 -7.67 -11.91
CA LEU A 39 4.73 -8.46 -12.94
C LEU A 39 4.76 -7.64 -14.25
N SER A 40 5.59 -8.07 -15.20
CA SER A 40 5.72 -7.40 -16.50
C SER A 40 4.56 -7.80 -17.41
N PHE A 41 3.80 -6.83 -17.91
CA PHE A 41 2.70 -7.07 -18.83
C PHE A 41 2.99 -6.44 -20.18
N ASP A 42 3.47 -7.25 -21.11
CA ASP A 42 3.09 -7.10 -22.51
C ASP A 42 2.95 -8.48 -23.19
N GLU A 43 3.63 -9.54 -22.72
CA GLU A 43 3.49 -10.87 -23.34
C GLU A 43 3.47 -12.07 -22.37
N ILE A 44 3.53 -11.84 -21.04
CA ILE A 44 3.46 -12.93 -20.07
C ILE A 44 2.18 -12.77 -19.26
N HIS A 45 1.15 -13.50 -19.68
CA HIS A 45 0.12 -13.97 -18.77
C HIS A 45 0.85 -14.81 -17.72
N ILE A 46 1.25 -14.20 -16.60
CA ILE A 46 1.88 -14.95 -15.51
C ILE A 46 0.83 -15.97 -15.09
N PRO A 47 1.08 -17.28 -15.28
CA PRO A 47 0.15 -18.29 -14.81
C PRO A 47 -0.06 -18.01 -13.33
N ASP A 48 -1.28 -18.20 -12.85
CA ASP A 48 -1.74 -17.97 -11.48
C ASP A 48 -0.82 -18.47 -10.35
N LYS A 49 0.26 -19.18 -10.69
CA LYS A 49 1.21 -19.89 -9.88
C LYS A 49 2.13 -19.04 -8.99
N ASP A 50 2.09 -17.73 -9.17
CA ASP A 50 3.16 -16.87 -8.67
C ASP A 50 2.66 -15.72 -7.77
N TRP A 51 1.48 -15.18 -8.09
CA TRP A 51 0.61 -14.58 -7.07
C TRP A 51 0.02 -15.63 -6.12
N LEU A 52 0.38 -16.91 -6.30
CA LEU A 52 -0.08 -18.02 -5.49
C LEU A 52 0.10 -17.79 -4.02
N ASP A 53 1.14 -17.14 -3.51
CA ASP A 53 1.26 -17.07 -2.05
C ASP A 53 0.10 -16.29 -1.46
N TYR A 54 -0.15 -15.06 -1.93
CA TYR A 54 -1.38 -14.36 -1.59
C TYR A 54 -2.62 -15.17 -1.95
N LYS A 55 -2.68 -15.79 -3.14
CA LYS A 55 -3.85 -16.59 -3.57
C LYS A 55 -4.09 -17.82 -2.69
N ARG A 56 -3.03 -18.35 -2.07
CA ARG A 56 -2.97 -19.51 -1.16
C ARG A 56 -3.15 -19.11 0.28
N LEU A 57 -2.93 -17.85 0.67
CA LEU A 57 -3.29 -17.37 2.00
C LEU A 57 -4.74 -17.76 2.24
N GLU A 58 -4.98 -18.41 3.37
CA GLU A 58 -6.34 -18.82 3.68
C GLU A 58 -7.17 -17.57 3.90
N VAL A 59 -8.35 -17.54 3.29
CA VAL A 59 -9.28 -16.44 3.52
C VAL A 59 -9.86 -16.63 4.92
N ASP A 60 -9.58 -15.71 5.83
CA ASP A 60 -10.24 -15.71 7.12
C ASP A 60 -11.70 -15.27 6.93
N GLN A 61 -12.61 -16.24 6.98
CA GLN A 61 -14.05 -16.02 6.80
C GLN A 61 -14.68 -15.28 7.99
N SER A 62 -14.01 -15.25 9.14
CA SER A 62 -14.49 -14.54 10.34
C SER A 62 -14.30 -13.03 10.27
N VAL A 63 -13.42 -12.57 9.38
CA VAL A 63 -13.17 -11.16 9.12
C VAL A 63 -14.37 -10.55 8.41
N LYS A 64 -14.74 -9.34 8.82
CA LYS A 64 -15.84 -8.59 8.23
C LYS A 64 -15.53 -8.24 6.77
N SER A 65 -16.53 -8.37 5.91
CA SER A 65 -16.38 -7.97 4.51
C SER A 65 -16.46 -6.46 4.38
N ILE A 66 -15.76 -5.94 3.38
CA ILE A 66 -16.04 -4.59 2.89
C ILE A 66 -17.21 -4.62 1.90
N SER A 67 -17.92 -3.51 1.83
CA SER A 67 -18.98 -3.29 0.87
C SER A 67 -18.48 -2.48 -0.34
N PRO A 68 -19.14 -2.60 -1.51
CA PRO A 68 -18.85 -1.73 -2.65
C PRO A 68 -19.03 -0.23 -2.36
N ASN A 69 -19.82 0.13 -1.34
CA ASN A 69 -20.06 1.52 -0.95
C ASN A 69 -18.93 2.11 -0.11
N ASP A 70 -17.99 1.28 0.35
CA ASP A 70 -16.86 1.74 1.12
C ASP A 70 -15.74 2.27 0.22
N LEU A 71 -15.69 1.81 -1.03
CA LEU A 71 -14.81 2.35 -2.07
C LEU A 71 -15.45 3.54 -2.79
N THR A 72 -14.61 4.42 -3.37
CA THR A 72 -15.12 5.52 -4.19
C THR A 72 -15.77 4.99 -5.47
N LYS A 73 -16.70 5.74 -6.06
CA LYS A 73 -17.44 5.34 -7.28
C LYS A 73 -16.55 5.16 -8.52
N GLU A 74 -15.29 5.58 -8.46
CA GLU A 74 -14.32 5.41 -9.55
C GLU A 74 -13.79 3.97 -9.64
N PHE A 75 -13.90 3.20 -8.57
CA PHE A 75 -13.48 1.79 -8.54
C PHE A 75 -14.48 0.90 -9.26
N CYS A 76 -13.99 0.01 -10.12
CA CYS A 76 -14.85 -0.97 -10.74
C CYS A 76 -15.29 -2.05 -9.72
N PRO A 77 -16.42 -2.74 -9.95
CA PRO A 77 -16.93 -3.76 -9.01
C PRO A 77 -15.95 -4.90 -8.71
N LYS A 78 -15.02 -5.21 -9.63
CA LYS A 78 -14.00 -6.24 -9.40
C LYS A 78 -13.00 -5.83 -8.32
N VAL A 79 -12.72 -4.54 -8.17
CA VAL A 79 -11.78 -4.07 -7.14
C VAL A 79 -12.33 -4.29 -5.75
N CYS A 80 -13.63 -4.09 -5.53
CA CYS A 80 -14.22 -4.38 -4.21
C CYS A 80 -13.93 -5.83 -3.78
N LYS A 81 -14.05 -6.80 -4.69
CA LYS A 81 -13.68 -8.20 -4.40
C LYS A 81 -12.19 -8.37 -4.13
N LEU A 82 -11.33 -7.69 -4.88
CA LEU A 82 -9.88 -7.73 -4.67
C LEU A 82 -9.49 -7.20 -3.29
N VAL A 83 -10.02 -6.04 -2.90
CA VAL A 83 -9.73 -5.38 -1.62
C VAL A 83 -10.32 -6.21 -0.46
N ASP A 84 -11.53 -6.75 -0.60
CA ASP A 84 -12.16 -7.63 0.40
C ASP A 84 -11.32 -8.90 0.62
N GLU A 85 -10.94 -9.57 -0.46
CA GLU A 85 -10.10 -10.76 -0.40
C GLU A 85 -8.73 -10.42 0.20
N PHE A 86 -8.19 -9.23 -0.07
CA PHE A 86 -6.91 -8.78 0.48
C PHE A 86 -6.97 -8.60 1.97
N HIS A 87 -8.00 -7.89 2.47
CA HIS A 87 -8.21 -7.69 3.89
C HIS A 87 -8.33 -9.04 4.62
N ARG A 88 -9.19 -9.94 4.13
CA ARG A 88 -9.44 -11.24 4.77
C ARG A 88 -8.22 -12.16 4.78
N LYS A 89 -7.32 -12.02 3.80
CA LYS A 89 -6.09 -12.82 3.72
C LYS A 89 -4.93 -12.26 4.53
N THR A 90 -4.89 -10.94 4.73
CA THR A 90 -3.72 -10.25 5.29
C THR A 90 -3.87 -9.78 6.74
N VAL A 91 -5.09 -9.83 7.31
CA VAL A 91 -5.37 -9.32 8.66
C VAL A 91 -4.52 -9.96 9.78
N ASN A 92 -4.09 -11.21 9.60
CA ASN A 92 -3.34 -11.98 10.60
C ASN A 92 -1.88 -12.21 10.20
N GLU A 93 -1.42 -11.56 9.12
CA GLU A 93 -0.07 -11.74 8.63
C GLU A 93 0.94 -10.97 9.50
N ASP A 94 2.11 -11.56 9.71
CA ASP A 94 3.25 -10.95 10.44
C ASP A 94 4.14 -10.09 9.53
N ILE A 95 3.79 -9.98 8.25
CA ILE A 95 4.46 -9.19 7.23
C ILE A 95 3.52 -8.19 6.56
N GLU A 96 4.11 -7.17 5.95
CA GLU A 96 3.41 -6.19 5.12
C GLU A 96 3.31 -6.73 3.69
N TRP A 97 2.10 -6.73 3.16
CA TRP A 97 1.78 -6.99 1.77
C TRP A 97 1.36 -5.69 1.10
N MET A 98 1.71 -5.52 -0.17
CA MET A 98 1.24 -4.41 -0.99
C MET A 98 0.89 -4.90 -2.40
N LEU A 99 -0.26 -4.48 -2.92
CA LEU A 99 -0.62 -4.67 -4.32
C LEU A 99 -0.75 -3.32 -5.01
N TYR A 100 -0.28 -3.24 -6.25
CA TYR A 100 -0.68 -2.20 -7.18
C TYR A 100 -1.61 -2.81 -8.23
N PHE A 101 -2.68 -2.12 -8.57
CA PHE A 101 -3.67 -2.61 -9.51
C PHE A 101 -4.31 -1.45 -10.28
N ASP A 102 -4.88 -1.74 -11.44
CA ASP A 102 -5.68 -0.77 -12.18
C ASP A 102 -7.10 -0.74 -11.58
N TYR A 103 -7.50 0.39 -11.01
CA TYR A 103 -8.77 0.51 -10.31
C TYR A 103 -10.00 0.52 -11.23
N THR A 104 -9.80 0.69 -12.54
CA THR A 104 -10.89 0.70 -13.54
C THR A 104 -11.25 -0.69 -14.05
N ASN A 105 -10.35 -1.67 -13.92
CA ASN A 105 -10.59 -3.03 -14.41
C ASN A 105 -10.26 -4.14 -13.38
N GLY A 106 -9.60 -3.81 -12.27
CA GLY A 106 -9.22 -4.73 -11.19
C GLY A 106 -7.99 -5.59 -11.49
N GLU A 107 -7.24 -5.27 -12.55
CA GLU A 107 -6.03 -6.01 -12.94
C GLU A 107 -4.88 -5.70 -11.99
N VAL A 108 -4.32 -6.73 -11.34
CA VAL A 108 -3.15 -6.59 -10.47
C VAL A 108 -1.89 -6.45 -11.32
N ILE A 109 -1.10 -5.42 -11.02
CA ILE A 109 0.08 -4.99 -11.77
C ILE A 109 1.36 -5.37 -11.03
N TYR A 110 1.35 -5.30 -9.71
CA TYR A 110 2.53 -5.54 -8.88
C TYR A 110 2.13 -6.07 -7.51
N CYS A 111 2.93 -6.96 -6.95
CA CYS A 111 2.76 -7.46 -5.59
C CYS A 111 4.10 -7.38 -4.84
N TRP A 112 4.04 -6.95 -3.58
CA TRP A 112 5.17 -6.87 -2.67
C TRP A 112 4.85 -7.62 -1.38
N LYS A 113 5.87 -8.22 -0.75
CA LYS A 113 5.77 -8.70 0.63
C LYS A 113 7.08 -8.52 1.39
N GLY A 114 7.00 -8.18 2.67
CA GLY A 114 8.19 -8.13 3.51
C GLY A 114 8.03 -7.37 4.82
N GLU A 115 9.17 -7.10 5.45
CA GLU A 115 9.22 -6.39 6.73
C GLU A 115 8.75 -4.93 6.59
N LYS A 116 8.05 -4.45 7.63
CA LYS A 116 7.49 -3.11 7.71
C LYS A 116 8.44 -2.02 7.18
N GLY A 117 7.92 -1.15 6.31
CA GLY A 117 8.63 0.03 5.82
C GLY A 117 9.78 -0.26 4.85
N LYS A 118 9.97 -1.53 4.46
CA LYS A 118 10.81 -1.93 3.34
C LYS A 118 9.99 -2.15 2.06
N ALA A 119 8.66 -2.00 2.15
CA ALA A 119 7.73 -1.96 1.03
C ALA A 119 7.97 -0.68 0.23
N LYS A 120 8.70 -0.77 -0.87
CA LYS A 120 8.77 0.33 -1.84
C LYS A 120 8.53 -0.24 -3.22
N GLY A 121 7.41 0.17 -3.83
CA GLY A 121 7.16 -0.06 -5.23
C GLY A 121 8.25 0.65 -6.04
N ASP A 122 8.90 -0.06 -6.94
CA ASP A 122 9.91 0.51 -7.84
C ASP A 122 9.21 1.10 -9.07
N PHE A 123 8.44 2.18 -8.86
CA PHE A 123 7.59 2.80 -9.88
C PHE A 123 8.35 3.29 -11.11
N GLU A 124 9.62 3.67 -10.96
CA GLU A 124 10.47 4.09 -12.09
C GLU A 124 10.68 2.94 -13.11
N ASN A 125 10.45 1.69 -12.70
CA ASN A 125 10.64 0.50 -13.51
C ASN A 125 9.33 -0.17 -13.96
N ILE A 126 8.16 0.27 -13.47
CA ILE A 126 6.86 -0.28 -13.84
C ILE A 126 6.32 0.49 -15.06
N HIS A 127 5.94 -0.22 -16.13
CA HIS A 127 5.21 0.37 -17.27
C HIS A 127 3.77 0.73 -16.85
N VAL A 128 3.63 1.79 -16.06
CA VAL A 128 2.37 2.37 -15.58
C VAL A 128 1.74 3.35 -16.57
N CYS A 129 2.39 3.60 -17.71
CA CYS A 129 1.89 4.52 -18.73
C CYS A 129 0.46 4.15 -19.17
N ASN A 130 -0.45 5.11 -19.06
CA ASN A 130 -1.88 5.03 -19.43
C ASN A 130 -2.79 4.17 -18.53
N ARG A 131 -2.29 3.68 -17.39
CA ARG A 131 -3.12 2.95 -16.42
C ARG A 131 -3.64 3.87 -15.32
N LYS A 132 -4.73 3.45 -14.69
CA LYS A 132 -5.35 4.14 -13.56
C LYS A 132 -5.01 3.39 -12.29
N ILE A 133 -3.88 3.73 -11.67
CA ILE A 133 -3.27 2.93 -10.60
C ILE A 133 -3.84 3.29 -9.25
N ALA A 134 -4.14 2.26 -8.48
CA ALA A 134 -4.30 2.31 -7.04
C ALA A 134 -3.35 1.31 -6.39
N SER A 135 -3.00 1.54 -5.13
CA SER A 135 -2.37 0.55 -4.28
C SER A 135 -3.24 0.16 -3.11
N ILE A 136 -2.95 -1.00 -2.54
CA ILE A 136 -3.47 -1.46 -1.26
C ILE A 136 -2.34 -2.10 -0.46
N HIS A 137 -2.24 -1.81 0.83
CA HIS A 137 -1.35 -2.54 1.73
C HIS A 137 -1.98 -2.79 3.10
N ASN A 138 -1.46 -3.78 3.82
CA ASN A 138 -1.75 -4.00 5.24
C ASN A 138 -0.55 -3.60 6.09
N HIS A 139 -0.77 -3.32 7.36
CA HIS A 139 0.30 -3.42 8.34
C HIS A 139 0.30 -4.80 9.00
N PRO A 140 1.47 -5.29 9.46
CA PRO A 140 1.53 -6.54 10.20
C PRO A 140 0.64 -6.51 11.44
N GLN A 141 0.22 -7.68 11.91
CA GLN A 141 -0.58 -7.82 13.12
C GLN A 141 0.09 -7.13 14.33
N GLY A 142 -0.70 -6.39 15.11
CA GLY A 142 -0.21 -5.69 16.31
C GLY A 142 0.54 -4.38 16.03
N PHE A 143 0.38 -3.82 14.83
CA PHE A 143 0.89 -2.49 14.49
C PHE A 143 -0.26 -1.51 14.22
N TYR A 144 0.00 -0.23 14.51
CA TYR A 144 -0.88 0.85 14.08
C TYR A 144 -1.05 0.86 12.55
N SER A 145 -2.27 1.12 12.10
CA SER A 145 -2.66 0.96 10.70
C SER A 145 -3.47 2.14 10.13
N PHE A 146 -3.10 3.35 10.56
CA PHE A 146 -3.48 4.62 9.94
C PHE A 146 -2.44 5.08 8.90
N PRO A 147 -2.79 5.99 7.98
CA PRO A 147 -1.84 6.65 7.09
C PRO A 147 -0.71 7.34 7.85
N SER A 148 0.50 6.83 7.66
CA SER A 148 1.74 7.43 8.13
C SER A 148 2.20 8.56 7.20
N PRO A 149 3.16 9.40 7.61
CA PRO A 149 3.74 10.39 6.71
C PRO A 149 4.27 9.82 5.39
N ASP A 150 4.78 8.59 5.41
CA ASP A 150 5.33 7.93 4.21
C ASP A 150 4.23 7.58 3.20
N ASN A 151 3.00 7.33 3.64
CA ASN A 151 1.85 7.12 2.73
C ASN A 151 1.45 8.40 1.96
N PHE A 152 2.03 9.55 2.30
CA PHE A 152 1.89 10.78 1.52
C PHE A 152 2.97 10.94 0.45
N ASP A 153 3.73 9.87 0.15
CA ASP A 153 4.53 9.78 -1.07
C ASP A 153 3.64 9.78 -2.33
N ILE A 154 2.34 9.46 -2.20
CA ILE A 154 1.34 9.66 -3.27
C ILE A 154 1.30 11.11 -3.78
N LEU A 155 1.71 12.10 -2.97
CA LEU A 155 1.75 13.51 -3.38
C LEU A 155 2.80 13.81 -4.47
N GLU A 156 3.80 12.95 -4.64
CA GLU A 156 4.77 13.04 -5.73
C GLU A 156 4.52 12.06 -6.89
N ASN A 157 3.58 11.13 -6.71
CA ASN A 157 3.32 10.04 -7.64
C ASN A 157 2.30 10.44 -8.70
N VAL A 158 2.76 10.71 -9.93
CA VAL A 158 1.87 11.04 -11.06
C VAL A 158 1.13 9.84 -11.63
N HIS A 159 1.48 8.64 -11.20
CA HIS A 159 0.96 7.40 -11.76
C HIS A 159 -0.09 6.75 -10.87
N GLU A 160 -0.08 7.06 -9.57
CA GLU A 160 -0.98 6.49 -8.56
C GLU A 160 -1.98 7.54 -8.09
N ASP A 161 -3.25 7.24 -8.25
CA ASP A 161 -4.32 8.15 -7.83
C ASP A 161 -4.83 7.82 -6.41
N TYR A 162 -4.64 6.58 -5.95
CA TYR A 162 -5.18 6.06 -4.70
C TYR A 162 -4.19 5.16 -3.97
N GLU A 163 -4.13 5.30 -2.65
CA GLU A 163 -3.51 4.34 -1.74
C GLU A 163 -4.55 3.89 -0.71
N ILE A 164 -4.76 2.59 -0.61
CA ILE A 164 -5.67 1.95 0.33
C ILE A 164 -4.85 1.32 1.45
N ILE A 165 -5.22 1.60 2.70
CA ILE A 165 -4.53 1.07 3.88
C ILE A 165 -5.52 0.26 4.68
N ILE A 166 -5.26 -1.03 4.83
CA ILE A 166 -6.09 -1.92 5.62
C ILE A 166 -5.60 -1.92 7.07
N SER A 167 -6.52 -1.58 7.96
CA SER A 167 -6.35 -1.60 9.40
C SER A 167 -7.07 -2.81 10.01
N TYR A 168 -6.93 -2.99 11.33
CA TYR A 168 -7.70 -4.00 12.05
C TYR A 168 -9.20 -3.66 12.10
N SER A 169 -9.53 -2.39 12.33
CA SER A 169 -10.89 -1.92 12.61
C SER A 169 -11.49 -1.06 11.50
N ALA A 170 -10.66 -0.62 10.56
CA ALA A 170 -11.03 0.27 9.49
C ALA A 170 -10.18 0.01 8.24
N PHE A 171 -10.53 0.69 7.17
CA PHE A 171 -9.58 0.96 6.11
C PHE A 171 -9.61 2.42 5.71
N TRP A 172 -8.50 2.84 5.15
CA TRP A 172 -8.24 4.21 4.74
C TRP A 172 -8.10 4.28 3.23
N ILE A 173 -8.59 5.36 2.64
CA ILE A 173 -8.34 5.72 1.26
C ILE A 173 -7.68 7.09 1.24
N VAL A 174 -6.44 7.15 0.79
CA VAL A 174 -5.73 8.38 0.44
C VAL A 174 -5.85 8.55 -1.07
N LYS A 175 -6.38 9.69 -1.52
CA LYS A 175 -6.46 10.03 -2.94
C LYS A 175 -5.83 11.39 -3.18
N PHE A 176 -4.91 11.43 -4.13
CA PHE A 176 -4.31 12.65 -4.61
C PHE A 176 -4.07 12.55 -6.12
N LYS A 177 -4.62 13.49 -6.89
CA LYS A 177 -4.46 13.52 -8.35
C LYS A 177 -3.64 14.73 -8.75
N GLY A 178 -2.32 14.58 -8.73
CA GLY A 178 -1.42 15.67 -9.09
C GLY A 178 0.03 15.38 -8.73
N LYS A 179 0.84 16.42 -8.80
CA LYS A 179 2.23 16.37 -8.36
C LYS A 179 2.59 17.70 -7.72
N ILE A 180 3.09 17.65 -6.49
CA ILE A 180 3.63 18.83 -5.82
C ILE A 180 5.15 18.79 -5.78
N ALA A 181 5.78 19.95 -5.60
CA ALA A 181 7.23 20.03 -5.48
C ALA A 181 7.72 19.34 -4.19
N LYS A 182 8.92 18.76 -4.27
CA LYS A 182 9.49 17.90 -3.23
C LYS A 182 9.59 18.59 -1.87
N GLU A 183 9.89 19.88 -1.87
CA GLU A 183 9.98 20.73 -0.70
C GLU A 183 8.64 20.84 0.03
N TYR A 184 7.53 21.01 -0.68
CA TYR A 184 6.20 21.09 -0.07
C TYR A 184 5.75 19.74 0.48
N ARG A 185 5.98 18.65 -0.27
CA ARG A 185 5.74 17.29 0.23
C ARG A 185 6.50 17.03 1.52
N LYS A 186 7.81 17.31 1.53
CA LYS A 186 8.66 17.08 2.70
C LYS A 186 8.22 17.91 3.90
N LEU A 187 7.83 19.17 3.69
CA LEU A 187 7.31 20.02 4.76
C LEU A 187 6.02 19.42 5.33
N PHE A 188 5.08 19.03 4.47
CA PHE A 188 3.83 18.38 4.90
C PHE A 188 4.11 17.11 5.72
N GLN A 189 4.94 16.20 5.20
CA GLN A 189 5.32 14.95 5.88
C GLN A 189 6.03 15.21 7.22
N GLN A 190 6.87 16.23 7.29
CA GLN A 190 7.58 16.60 8.51
C GLN A 190 6.64 17.13 9.59
N PHE A 191 5.73 18.04 9.24
CA PHE A 191 4.73 18.54 10.19
C PHE A 191 3.81 17.43 10.67
N LEU A 192 3.29 16.63 9.72
CA LEU A 192 2.47 15.48 10.01
C LEU A 192 3.17 14.51 10.98
N GLY A 193 4.41 14.13 10.69
CA GLY A 193 5.19 13.26 11.56
C GLY A 193 5.45 13.85 12.96
N GLY A 194 5.68 15.16 13.05
CA GLY A 194 5.85 15.86 14.32
C GLY A 194 4.59 15.84 15.18
N ASP A 195 3.43 16.14 14.58
CA ASP A 195 2.15 16.15 15.29
C ASP A 195 1.72 14.74 15.72
N MET A 196 1.83 13.76 14.83
CA MET A 196 1.53 12.36 15.16
C MET A 196 2.46 11.84 16.27
N GLY A 197 3.75 12.15 16.20
CA GLY A 197 4.71 11.77 17.25
C GLY A 197 4.37 12.37 18.60
N ARG A 198 3.93 13.63 18.63
CA ARG A 198 3.45 14.31 19.85
C ARG A 198 2.20 13.64 20.41
N ILE A 199 1.21 13.35 19.57
CA ILE A 199 -0.04 12.66 19.95
C ILE A 199 0.28 11.30 20.56
N ILE A 200 1.08 10.48 19.87
CA ILE A 200 1.49 9.14 20.36
C ILE A 200 2.20 9.24 21.72
N SER A 201 3.07 10.23 21.90
CA SER A 201 3.78 10.45 23.17
C SER A 201 2.82 10.79 24.31
N ILE A 202 1.81 11.63 24.05
CA ILE A 202 0.76 11.98 25.01
C ILE A 202 -0.05 10.74 25.39
N ILE A 203 -0.51 9.96 24.42
CA ILE A 203 -1.28 8.72 24.66
C ILE A 203 -0.47 7.77 25.54
N ARG A 204 0.78 7.48 25.17
CA ARG A 204 1.66 6.57 25.93
C ARG A 204 1.94 7.05 27.35
N THR A 205 2.05 8.36 27.56
CA THR A 205 2.28 8.93 28.89
C THR A 205 1.05 8.82 29.79
N ASN A 206 -0.15 9.00 29.22
CA ASN A 206 -1.40 9.03 29.99
C ASN A 206 -2.10 7.66 30.09
N CYS A 207 -1.80 6.72 29.19
CA CYS A 207 -2.42 5.40 29.12
C CYS A 207 -1.36 4.28 29.15
N PRO A 208 -0.63 4.08 30.26
CA PRO A 208 0.50 3.13 30.31
C PRO A 208 0.08 1.64 30.34
N LYS A 209 -1.23 1.31 30.37
CA LYS A 209 -1.71 -0.07 30.49
C LYS A 209 -2.83 -0.36 29.49
N TYR A 210 -2.55 -1.32 28.60
CA TYR A 210 -3.39 -1.99 27.60
C TYR A 210 -4.15 -1.11 26.59
N ASP A 211 -4.17 -1.62 25.36
CA ASP A 211 -4.86 -1.08 24.18
C ASP A 211 -4.41 0.30 23.65
N ILE A 212 -3.11 0.59 23.76
CA ILE A 212 -2.51 1.79 23.16
C ILE A 212 -2.73 1.81 21.64
N ASP A 213 -2.79 0.65 20.99
CA ASP A 213 -2.89 0.56 19.53
C ASP A 213 -4.24 1.03 19.01
N ASN A 214 -5.37 0.54 19.58
CA ASN A 214 -6.69 1.01 19.18
C ASN A 214 -6.91 2.49 19.53
N ILE A 215 -6.51 2.92 20.74
CA ILE A 215 -6.63 4.33 21.15
C ILE A 215 -5.81 5.23 20.23
N THR A 216 -4.59 4.80 19.87
CA THR A 216 -3.75 5.56 18.95
C THR A 216 -4.39 5.63 17.57
N GLU A 217 -4.94 4.52 17.06
CA GLU A 217 -5.63 4.52 15.77
C GLU A 217 -6.82 5.48 15.73
N ASP A 218 -7.63 5.50 16.79
CA ASP A 218 -8.79 6.39 16.87
C ASP A 218 -8.39 7.87 16.98
N VAL A 219 -7.44 8.19 17.86
CA VAL A 219 -7.02 9.59 18.08
C VAL A 219 -6.28 10.13 16.87
N ILE A 220 -5.35 9.36 16.31
CA ILE A 220 -4.64 9.73 15.08
C ILE A 220 -5.63 9.78 13.91
N GLY A 221 -6.57 8.84 13.84
CA GLY A 221 -7.58 8.84 12.80
C GLY A 221 -8.44 10.12 12.82
N ASN A 222 -8.86 10.55 14.00
CA ASN A 222 -9.60 11.81 14.17
C ASN A 222 -8.75 13.03 13.78
N TYR A 223 -7.48 13.06 14.18
CA TYR A 223 -6.54 14.10 13.78
C TYR A 223 -6.39 14.15 12.26
N LEU A 224 -6.14 13.01 11.62
CA LEU A 224 -6.01 12.91 10.18
C LEU A 224 -7.28 13.35 9.45
N MET A 225 -8.47 13.04 9.97
CA MET A 225 -9.73 13.40 9.30
C MET A 225 -10.08 14.90 9.44
N ASN A 226 -9.74 15.54 10.56
CA ASN A 226 -10.27 16.86 10.91
C ASN A 226 -9.23 17.99 10.95
N GLU A 227 -7.95 17.68 11.19
CA GLU A 227 -6.96 18.70 11.56
C GLU A 227 -5.88 18.91 10.49
N ILE A 228 -5.69 17.97 9.56
CA ILE A 228 -4.69 18.12 8.49
C ILE A 228 -5.27 18.92 7.31
N ASP A 229 -4.41 19.65 6.61
CA ASP A 229 -4.75 20.31 5.36
C ASP A 229 -5.26 19.31 4.31
N LYS A 230 -6.44 19.60 3.75
CA LYS A 230 -7.07 18.82 2.66
C LYS A 230 -6.89 19.45 1.28
N GLU A 231 -6.23 20.59 1.22
CA GLU A 231 -5.85 21.26 -0.02
C GLU A 231 -4.35 21.57 0.05
N ILE A 232 -3.56 20.89 -0.78
CA ILE A 232 -2.10 21.03 -0.77
C ILE A 232 -1.70 21.66 -2.10
N GLN A 233 -1.20 22.90 -2.04
CA GLN A 233 -0.83 23.68 -3.25
C GLN A 233 -1.99 23.82 -4.27
N GLY A 234 -3.23 23.97 -3.80
CA GLY A 234 -4.40 24.11 -4.67
C GLY A 234 -4.93 22.79 -5.25
N ILE A 235 -4.44 21.65 -4.76
CA ILE A 235 -4.89 20.32 -5.17
C ILE A 235 -5.54 19.62 -3.97
N ASP A 236 -6.76 19.13 -4.19
CA ASP A 236 -7.51 18.42 -3.16
C ASP A 236 -6.85 17.08 -2.80
N LEU A 237 -6.59 16.91 -1.51
CA LEU A 237 -6.28 15.66 -0.86
C LEU A 237 -7.58 15.09 -0.28
N LEU A 238 -8.06 14.00 -0.85
CA LEU A 238 -9.18 13.26 -0.29
C LEU A 238 -8.66 12.19 0.66
N LEU A 239 -9.13 12.23 1.89
CA LEU A 239 -8.91 11.19 2.88
C LEU A 239 -10.25 10.62 3.33
N VAL A 240 -10.39 9.30 3.29
CA VAL A 240 -11.59 8.60 3.74
C VAL A 240 -11.17 7.55 4.78
N LYS A 241 -11.88 7.53 5.92
CA LYS A 241 -11.86 6.42 6.90
C LYS A 241 -13.17 5.65 6.78
N LYS A 242 -13.12 4.32 6.73
CA LYS A 242 -14.28 3.43 6.75
C LYS A 242 -14.07 2.36 7.80
N GLU A 243 -14.92 2.34 8.82
CA GLU A 243 -14.88 1.33 9.88
C GLU A 243 -15.59 0.06 9.41
N PHE A 244 -15.13 -1.11 9.86
CA PHE A 244 -15.76 -2.38 9.51
C PHE A 244 -16.96 -2.66 10.42
N ASP A 245 -18.17 -2.65 9.86
CA ASP A 245 -19.46 -2.88 10.55
C ASP A 245 -19.62 -4.26 11.21
#